data_AF-B7UUI7-F1
#
_entry.id   AF-B7UUI7-F1
#
_cell.length_a   1.000
_cell.length_b   1.000
_cell.length_c   1.000
_cell.angle_alpha   90.00
_cell.angle_beta   90.00
_cell.angle_gamma   90.00
#
_symmetry.space_group_name_H-M   'P 1'
#
loop_
_entity.id
_entity.type
_entity.pdbx_description
1 polymer ?
#
loop_
_entity_poly.entity_id
_entity_poly.type
_entity_poly.pdbx_seq_one_letter_code
_entity_poly.pdbx_strand_id
1 'polypeptide(L)'
;SSLTQAISTLRKMLKDSTKSPEFVKTVPKRGYQLICSVERMSTPTSEPNAELEDIDAEESTFESVTEEIQAQPQAEDSVSTDPSSVSDNATPVSAAKVSSKNNWFTRAILFVAVLLPIIVFTLTKPAESQFRQIAEFSGVPVMTPANHPQLMQWMPSIEQCVARYVENHTN
;
A
#
# COMPACT_ATOMS: atom_id res chain seq x y z
N SER A 1 13.54 2.50 1.46
CA SER A 1 12.40 3.18 0.82
C SER A 1 12.28 2.79 -0.64
N SER A 2 11.10 2.40 -1.10
CA SER A 2 10.83 1.91 -2.46
C SER A 2 10.67 3.02 -3.50
N LEU A 3 10.06 4.16 -3.13
CA LEU A 3 9.79 5.28 -4.04
C LEU A 3 11.06 5.90 -4.63
N THR A 4 12.05 6.20 -3.79
CA THR A 4 13.32 6.79 -4.21
C THR A 4 14.08 5.87 -5.17
N GLN A 5 14.01 4.56 -4.92
CA GLN A 5 14.58 3.54 -5.80
C GLN A 5 13.84 3.50 -7.14
N ALA A 6 12.51 3.51 -7.15
CA ALA A 6 11.71 3.54 -8.37
C ALA A 6 12.04 4.75 -9.25
N ILE A 7 12.12 5.95 -8.66
CA ILE A 7 12.49 7.17 -9.40
C ILE A 7 13.93 7.08 -9.93
N SER A 8 14.86 6.53 -9.14
CA SER A 8 16.25 6.35 -9.59
C SER A 8 16.34 5.39 -10.78
N THR A 9 15.57 4.31 -10.77
CA THR A 9 15.48 3.37 -11.90
C THR A 9 14.86 4.04 -13.12
N LEU A 10 13.74 4.77 -12.96
CA LEU A 10 13.08 5.47 -14.05
C LEU A 10 14.00 6.49 -14.73
N ARG A 11 14.70 7.33 -13.94
CA ARG A 11 15.68 8.31 -14.45
C ARG A 11 16.81 7.62 -15.23
N LYS A 12 17.28 6.44 -14.79
CA LYS A 12 18.30 5.68 -15.53
C LYS A 12 17.78 5.16 -16.87
N MET A 13 16.54 4.66 -16.92
CA MET A 13 15.94 4.14 -18.16
C MET A 13 15.70 5.25 -19.19
N LEU A 14 15.27 6.42 -18.72
CA LEU A 14 15.04 7.60 -19.56
C LEU A 14 16.31 8.43 -19.83
N LYS A 15 17.44 8.05 -19.22
CA LYS A 15 18.70 8.82 -19.21
C LYS A 15 18.52 10.28 -18.73
N ASP A 16 17.58 10.48 -17.81
CA ASP A 16 17.22 11.78 -17.25
C ASP A 16 18.26 12.25 -16.23
N SER A 17 18.75 13.47 -16.40
CA SER A 17 19.78 14.07 -15.55
C SER A 17 19.18 14.70 -14.30
N THR A 18 19.82 14.51 -13.14
CA THR A 18 19.35 15.14 -11.89
C THR A 18 19.68 16.63 -11.80
N LYS A 19 20.60 17.12 -12.64
CA LYS A 19 21.00 18.53 -12.67
C LYS A 19 20.19 19.34 -13.68
N SER A 20 19.71 18.69 -14.73
CA SER A 20 18.96 19.27 -15.84
C SER A 20 17.81 18.32 -16.20
N PRO A 21 16.76 18.24 -15.35
CA PRO A 21 15.71 17.25 -15.52
C PRO A 21 14.82 17.61 -16.71
N GLU A 22 14.55 16.64 -17.57
CA GLU A 22 13.62 16.74 -18.70
C GLU A 22 12.31 16.00 -18.40
N PHE A 23 12.35 14.97 -17.55
CA PHE A 23 11.20 14.11 -17.27
C PHE A 23 10.73 14.20 -15.82
N VAL A 24 11.64 14.16 -14.84
CA VAL A 24 11.27 14.11 -13.41
C VAL A 24 11.96 15.21 -12.60
N LYS A 25 11.18 16.14 -12.05
CA LYS A 25 11.66 17.20 -11.13
C LYS A 25 11.51 16.79 -9.67
N THR A 26 12.55 17.04 -8.88
CA THR A 26 12.54 16.89 -7.41
C THR A 26 12.21 18.22 -6.74
N VAL A 27 11.26 18.22 -5.82
CA VAL A 27 10.83 19.40 -5.05
C VAL A 27 11.06 19.14 -3.55
N PRO A 28 11.87 19.96 -2.86
CA PRO A 28 12.17 19.79 -1.44
C PRO A 28 10.89 19.71 -0.60
N LYS A 29 10.82 18.73 0.32
CA LYS A 29 9.67 18.46 1.20
C LYS A 29 8.34 18.11 0.50
N ARG A 30 8.28 18.13 -0.84
CA ARG A 30 7.07 17.84 -1.62
C ARG A 30 7.17 16.52 -2.41
N GLY A 31 8.37 16.14 -2.86
CA GLY A 31 8.60 14.87 -3.55
C GLY A 31 8.98 15.04 -5.03
N TYR A 32 8.32 14.29 -5.91
CA TYR A 32 8.65 14.19 -7.33
C TYR A 32 7.49 14.64 -8.21
N GLN A 33 7.79 15.32 -9.32
CA GLN A 33 6.81 15.78 -10.31
C GLN A 33 7.25 15.36 -11.71
N LEU A 34 6.32 14.85 -12.52
CA LEU A 34 6.54 14.62 -13.95
C LEU A 34 6.40 15.97 -14.67
N ILE A 35 7.42 16.33 -15.44
CA ILE A 35 7.49 17.60 -16.17
C ILE A 35 7.41 17.41 -17.69
N CYS A 36 7.30 16.17 -18.16
CA CYS A 36 7.08 15.84 -19.56
C CYS A 36 5.59 15.73 -19.89
N SER A 37 5.24 15.92 -21.17
CA SER A 37 3.91 15.61 -21.67
C SER A 37 3.67 14.11 -21.58
N VAL A 38 2.51 13.73 -21.03
CA VAL A 38 2.08 12.33 -20.93
C VAL A 38 0.84 12.14 -21.79
N GLU A 39 0.94 11.24 -22.76
CA GLU A 39 -0.20 10.82 -23.55
C GLU A 39 -0.84 9.61 -22.87
N ARG A 40 -2.17 9.63 -22.75
CA ARG A 40 -2.90 8.44 -22.33
C ARG A 40 -3.03 7.56 -23.55
N MET A 41 -2.39 6.39 -23.52
CA MET A 41 -2.67 5.36 -24.50
C MET A 41 -4.13 4.95 -24.34
N SER A 42 -5.01 5.57 -25.13
CA SER A 42 -6.32 4.99 -25.40
C SER A 42 -6.02 3.65 -26.06
N THR A 43 -6.63 2.60 -25.53
CA THR A 43 -6.59 1.30 -26.20
C THR A 43 -6.99 1.52 -27.66
N PRO A 44 -6.27 0.95 -28.65
CA PRO A 44 -6.57 1.19 -30.05
C PRO A 44 -7.96 0.63 -30.38
N THR A 45 -8.97 1.48 -30.21
CA THR A 45 -10.23 1.36 -30.92
C THR A 45 -9.90 1.74 -32.35
N SER A 46 -9.74 0.73 -33.20
CA SER A 46 -9.77 0.92 -34.64
C SER A 46 -11.06 1.64 -34.99
N GLU A 47 -10.93 2.86 -35.53
CA GLU A 47 -11.64 3.41 -36.72
C GLU A 47 -11.72 4.96 -36.65
N PRO A 48 -11.77 5.65 -37.80
CA PRO A 48 -11.00 6.87 -38.02
C PRO A 48 -11.80 8.19 -37.95
N ASN A 49 -11.05 9.25 -37.62
CA ASN A 49 -11.19 10.64 -38.11
C ASN A 49 -12.50 11.40 -37.84
N ALA A 50 -12.43 12.39 -36.92
CA ALA A 50 -13.13 13.67 -37.07
C ALA A 50 -12.42 14.76 -36.23
N GLU A 51 -11.72 15.63 -36.97
CA GLU A 51 -11.60 17.09 -36.82
C GLU A 51 -11.21 17.76 -35.49
N LEU A 52 -10.20 18.61 -35.65
CA LEU A 52 -9.64 19.60 -34.73
C LEU A 52 -10.68 20.68 -34.38
N GLU A 53 -10.87 20.98 -33.11
CA GLU A 53 -11.20 22.34 -32.66
C GLU A 53 -10.38 22.70 -31.42
N ASP A 54 -9.64 23.79 -31.56
CA ASP A 54 -8.82 24.52 -30.61
C ASP A 54 -9.71 25.53 -29.87
N ILE A 55 -9.80 25.46 -28.55
CA ILE A 55 -10.28 26.57 -27.69
C ILE A 55 -9.50 26.55 -26.37
N ASP A 56 -8.40 27.32 -26.39
CA ASP A 56 -8.02 28.44 -25.52
C ASP A 56 -8.26 28.42 -23.99
N ALA A 57 -7.33 29.12 -23.35
CA ALA A 57 -7.11 29.31 -21.93
C ALA A 57 -8.28 29.90 -21.14
N GLU A 58 -8.47 29.39 -19.92
CA GLU A 58 -9.04 30.16 -18.80
C GLU A 58 -8.16 29.94 -17.56
N GLU A 59 -7.41 30.99 -17.27
CA GLU A 59 -6.71 31.32 -16.05
C GLU A 59 -7.68 31.30 -14.85
N SER A 60 -7.34 30.63 -13.76
CA SER A 60 -7.99 30.90 -12.47
C SER A 60 -6.98 30.90 -11.34
N THR A 61 -6.79 32.12 -10.87
CA THR A 61 -5.81 32.62 -9.92
C THR A 61 -6.43 32.68 -8.51
N PHE A 62 -5.64 32.28 -7.49
CA PHE A 62 -5.74 32.65 -6.05
C PHE A 62 -6.92 32.04 -5.25
N GLU A 63 -6.85 31.60 -3.99
CA GLU A 63 -6.18 32.07 -2.75
C GLU A 63 -5.53 30.87 -2.01
N SER A 64 -4.31 30.88 -1.45
CA SER A 64 -3.73 31.77 -0.43
C SER A 64 -4.51 31.84 0.89
N VAL A 65 -4.32 30.85 1.76
CA VAL A 65 -4.36 31.11 3.22
C VAL A 65 -3.04 30.62 3.81
N THR A 66 -2.15 31.59 3.98
CA THR A 66 -0.96 31.54 4.81
C THR A 66 -1.40 31.84 6.24
N GLU A 67 -1.12 30.94 7.17
CA GLU A 67 -0.98 31.31 8.58
C GLU A 67 0.30 30.63 9.10
N GLU A 68 1.39 31.40 9.11
CA GLU A 68 2.58 31.18 9.92
C GLU A 68 2.18 31.34 11.40
N ILE A 69 2.73 30.61 12.38
CA ILE A 69 3.87 30.98 13.25
C ILE A 69 3.93 29.85 14.31
N GLN A 70 4.98 29.02 14.40
CA GLN A 70 6.25 29.18 15.14
C GLN A 70 6.20 28.96 16.68
N ALA A 71 7.06 28.02 17.12
CA ALA A 71 7.82 27.96 18.38
C ALA A 71 7.19 27.56 19.75
N GLN A 72 7.69 26.41 20.25
CA GLN A 72 8.02 26.01 21.65
C GLN A 72 8.85 27.09 22.40
N PRO A 73 9.30 26.95 23.69
CA PRO A 73 9.02 26.03 24.82
C PRO A 73 9.01 26.73 26.25
N GLN A 74 9.03 25.91 27.33
CA GLN A 74 9.36 26.21 28.76
C GLN A 74 8.32 26.96 29.61
N ALA A 75 8.30 26.87 30.94
CA ALA A 75 8.58 25.89 32.01
C ALA A 75 8.37 26.67 33.33
N GLU A 76 8.13 25.94 34.43
CA GLU A 76 8.49 26.26 35.82
C GLU A 76 8.02 27.57 36.51
N ASP A 77 7.13 27.42 37.52
CA ASP A 77 7.17 27.94 38.91
C ASP A 77 5.73 27.97 39.48
N SER A 78 5.37 27.80 40.77
CA SER A 78 6.01 27.69 42.09
C SER A 78 4.85 27.33 43.06
N VAL A 79 4.83 26.19 43.78
CA VAL A 79 5.22 25.95 45.19
C VAL A 79 4.43 26.68 46.31
N SER A 80 3.82 25.84 47.19
CA SER A 80 3.46 25.94 48.64
C SER A 80 2.47 27.03 49.10
N THR A 81 1.62 26.84 50.11
CA THR A 81 1.79 26.30 51.49
C THR A 81 0.35 26.12 52.07
N ASP A 82 0.00 25.15 52.92
CA ASP A 82 0.06 25.25 54.40
C ASP A 82 -0.39 23.91 55.08
N PRO A 83 0.00 23.64 56.35
CA PRO A 83 0.20 22.30 56.90
C PRO A 83 -0.78 21.89 58.03
N SER A 84 -0.45 20.72 58.60
CA SER A 84 -0.60 20.32 60.01
C SER A 84 -1.84 19.51 60.38
N SER A 85 -1.62 18.27 60.86
CA SER A 85 -1.77 17.92 62.28
C SER A 85 -1.94 16.40 62.50
N VAL A 86 -1.00 15.81 63.29
CA VAL A 86 -1.09 14.68 64.26
C VAL A 86 -1.56 13.28 63.81
N SER A 87 -1.19 12.14 64.39
CA SER A 87 -0.10 11.64 65.26
C SER A 87 -0.37 10.13 65.46
N ASP A 88 0.68 9.29 65.50
CA ASP A 88 0.80 7.92 66.07
C ASP A 88 -0.13 6.79 65.54
N ASN A 89 0.25 5.50 65.40
CA ASN A 89 1.21 4.68 66.12
C ASN A 89 1.58 3.38 65.35
N ALA A 90 2.68 2.75 65.76
CA ALA A 90 3.39 1.52 65.33
C ALA A 90 2.57 0.32 64.76
N THR A 91 3.09 -0.61 63.92
CA THR A 91 4.26 -1.54 64.08
C THR A 91 4.43 -2.43 62.80
N PRO A 92 5.30 -3.48 62.74
CA PRO A 92 6.45 -3.64 61.84
C PRO A 92 6.20 -4.44 60.52
N VAL A 93 7.01 -4.18 59.48
CA VAL A 93 6.96 -4.93 58.21
C VAL A 93 7.82 -6.19 58.28
N SER A 94 7.16 -7.35 58.30
CA SER A 94 7.74 -8.68 58.15
C SER A 94 8.09 -8.97 56.68
N ALA A 95 9.31 -9.45 56.44
CA ALA A 95 9.81 -9.88 55.15
C ALA A 95 8.97 -11.04 54.57
N ALA A 96 8.33 -10.81 53.42
CA ALA A 96 7.51 -11.82 52.75
C ALA A 96 8.30 -12.57 51.65
N LYS A 97 8.44 -13.88 51.87
CA LYS A 97 8.86 -14.96 50.95
C LYS A 97 8.22 -14.82 49.55
N VAL A 98 9.04 -14.97 48.50
CA VAL A 98 8.56 -15.25 47.15
C VAL A 98 7.82 -16.58 47.12
N SER A 99 6.52 -16.52 46.82
CA SER A 99 5.64 -17.68 46.75
C SER A 99 5.75 -18.34 45.38
N SER A 100 6.18 -19.60 45.39
CA SER A 100 6.23 -20.48 44.23
C SER A 100 4.79 -20.80 43.79
N LYS A 101 4.19 -19.97 42.93
CA LYS A 101 2.82 -20.21 42.44
C LYS A 101 2.80 -20.60 40.96
N ASN A 102 2.63 -21.90 40.81
CA ASN A 102 1.94 -22.62 39.73
C ASN A 102 2.67 -22.88 38.40
N ASN A 103 3.53 -23.91 38.43
CA ASN A 103 4.11 -24.57 37.26
C ASN A 103 3.06 -25.03 36.22
N TRP A 104 1.79 -25.20 36.61
CA TRP A 104 0.71 -25.50 35.67
C TRP A 104 0.42 -24.35 34.70
N PHE A 105 0.46 -23.09 35.16
CA PHE A 105 0.34 -21.94 34.26
C PHE A 105 1.53 -21.86 33.30
N THR A 106 2.74 -22.16 33.78
CA THR A 106 3.94 -22.23 32.91
C THR A 106 3.86 -23.36 31.89
N ARG A 107 3.33 -24.54 32.27
CA ARG A 107 3.11 -25.65 31.31
C ARG A 107 2.01 -25.31 30.32
N ALA A 108 0.95 -24.66 30.75
CA ALA A 108 -0.12 -24.17 29.88
C ALA A 108 0.40 -23.11 28.90
N ILE A 109 1.22 -22.14 29.35
CA ILE A 109 1.80 -21.12 28.48
C ILE A 109 2.73 -21.75 27.43
N LEU A 110 3.52 -22.75 27.79
CA LEU A 110 4.38 -23.50 26.86
C LEU A 110 3.55 -24.31 25.85
N PHE A 111 2.47 -24.95 26.31
CA PHE A 111 1.56 -25.66 25.41
C PHE A 111 0.91 -24.72 24.42
N VAL A 112 0.41 -23.56 24.86
CA VAL A 112 -0.18 -22.54 23.99
C VAL A 112 0.87 -21.99 23.02
N ALA A 113 2.11 -21.75 23.47
CA ALA A 113 3.19 -21.28 22.61
C ALA A 113 3.53 -22.26 21.47
N VAL A 114 3.42 -23.57 21.71
CA VAL A 114 3.62 -24.61 20.68
C VAL A 114 2.36 -24.85 19.85
N LEU A 115 1.17 -24.78 20.45
CA LEU A 115 -0.09 -24.99 19.74
C LEU A 115 -0.42 -23.83 18.78
N LEU A 116 -0.13 -22.59 19.16
CA LEU A 116 -0.44 -21.41 18.37
C LEU A 116 0.10 -21.49 16.93
N PRO A 117 1.39 -21.79 16.67
CA PRO A 117 1.88 -21.93 15.29
C PRO A 117 1.25 -23.11 14.54
N ILE A 118 0.91 -24.22 15.22
CA ILE A 118 0.25 -25.38 14.61
C ILE A 118 -1.19 -25.02 14.20
N ILE A 119 -1.90 -24.29 15.07
CA ILE A 119 -3.25 -23.79 14.81
C ILE A 119 -3.23 -22.80 13.65
N VAL A 120 -2.28 -21.86 13.63
CA VAL A 120 -2.11 -20.94 12.50
C VAL A 120 -1.86 -21.72 11.20
N PHE A 121 -0.92 -22.67 11.20
CA PHE A 121 -0.59 -23.48 10.03
C PHE A 121 -1.79 -24.28 9.49
N THR A 122 -2.66 -24.77 10.37
CA THR A 122 -3.85 -25.56 9.97
C THR A 122 -5.05 -24.71 9.57
N LEU A 123 -5.19 -23.51 10.13
CA LEU A 123 -6.28 -22.59 9.83
C LEU A 123 -5.98 -21.67 8.64
N THR A 124 -4.71 -21.39 8.34
CA THR A 124 -4.33 -20.66 7.13
C THR A 124 -4.36 -21.58 5.93
N LYS A 125 -5.56 -21.88 5.43
CA LYS A 125 -5.70 -22.41 4.07
C LYS A 125 -5.28 -21.30 3.10
N PRO A 126 -4.31 -21.54 2.20
CA PRO A 126 -3.97 -20.55 1.18
C PRO A 126 -5.23 -20.24 0.37
N ALA A 127 -5.39 -18.99 -0.06
CA ALA A 127 -6.49 -18.62 -0.92
C ALA A 127 -6.40 -19.43 -2.23
N GLU A 128 -7.30 -20.40 -2.40
CA GLU A 128 -7.39 -21.20 -3.63
C GLU A 128 -7.77 -20.29 -4.80
N SER A 129 -6.93 -20.25 -5.83
CA SER A 129 -7.21 -19.52 -7.06
C SER A 129 -8.30 -20.25 -7.83
N GLN A 130 -9.56 -19.90 -7.58
CA GLN A 130 -10.68 -20.46 -8.32
C GLN A 130 -10.74 -19.80 -9.71
N PHE A 131 -10.59 -20.61 -10.74
CA PHE A 131 -10.77 -20.20 -12.14
C PHE A 131 -12.12 -20.71 -12.65
N ARG A 132 -12.80 -19.87 -13.42
CA ARG A 132 -14.03 -20.19 -14.14
C ARG A 132 -13.73 -20.22 -15.64
N GLN A 133 -14.27 -21.22 -16.32
CA GLN A 133 -14.24 -21.27 -17.78
C GLN A 133 -15.22 -20.26 -18.36
N ILE A 134 -14.71 -19.38 -19.23
CA ILE A 134 -15.53 -18.36 -19.90
C ILE A 134 -15.92 -18.75 -21.32
N ALA A 135 -15.07 -19.54 -21.99
CA ALA A 135 -15.26 -19.96 -23.38
C ALA A 135 -14.37 -21.16 -23.71
N GLU A 136 -14.62 -21.77 -24.85
CA GLU A 136 -13.77 -22.80 -25.45
C GLU A 136 -13.60 -22.48 -26.93
N PHE A 137 -12.36 -22.30 -27.38
CA PHE A 137 -12.04 -21.97 -28.77
C PHE A 137 -11.07 -23.00 -29.31
N SER A 138 -11.44 -23.65 -30.42
CA SER A 138 -10.62 -24.69 -31.06
C SER A 138 -10.15 -25.80 -30.10
N GLY A 139 -11.01 -26.17 -29.13
CA GLY A 139 -10.70 -27.16 -28.09
C GLY A 139 -9.79 -26.67 -26.96
N VAL A 140 -9.46 -25.38 -26.92
CA VAL A 140 -8.68 -24.76 -25.84
C VAL A 140 -9.63 -24.04 -24.88
N PRO A 141 -9.75 -24.49 -23.61
CA PRO A 141 -10.63 -23.85 -22.65
C PRO A 141 -9.98 -22.56 -22.12
N VAL A 142 -10.67 -21.43 -22.30
CA VAL A 142 -10.21 -20.13 -21.79
C VAL A 142 -10.76 -19.93 -20.38
N MET A 143 -9.83 -19.75 -19.44
CA MET A 143 -10.12 -19.65 -18.01
C MET A 143 -9.86 -18.24 -17.50
N THR A 144 -10.61 -17.82 -16.48
CA THR A 144 -10.45 -16.51 -15.83
C THR A 144 -10.70 -16.64 -14.32
N PRO A 145 -9.99 -15.90 -13.45
CA PRO A 145 -10.27 -15.92 -12.01
C PRO A 145 -11.73 -15.56 -11.69
N ALA A 146 -12.32 -16.21 -10.70
CA ALA A 146 -13.73 -16.04 -10.34
C ALA A 146 -14.11 -14.58 -9.99
N ASN A 147 -13.16 -13.78 -9.49
CA ASN A 147 -13.37 -12.38 -9.08
C ASN A 147 -13.09 -11.36 -10.21
N HIS A 148 -12.86 -11.80 -11.44
CA HIS A 148 -12.60 -10.88 -12.56
C HIS A 148 -13.92 -10.38 -13.20
N PRO A 149 -14.01 -9.12 -13.66
CA PRO A 149 -15.14 -8.63 -14.44
C PRO A 149 -15.38 -9.46 -15.72
N GLN A 150 -16.56 -9.30 -16.31
CA GLN A 150 -16.92 -10.02 -17.53
C GLN A 150 -16.08 -9.54 -18.73
N LEU A 151 -15.51 -10.49 -19.47
CA LEU A 151 -14.61 -10.23 -20.61
C LEU A 151 -15.33 -10.16 -21.97
N MET A 152 -16.65 -9.97 -21.99
CA MET A 152 -17.48 -10.09 -23.20
C MET A 152 -16.98 -9.20 -24.35
N GLN A 153 -16.55 -7.97 -24.06
CA GLN A 153 -16.04 -7.05 -25.09
C GLN A 153 -14.72 -7.51 -25.74
N TRP A 154 -13.94 -8.34 -25.04
CA TRP A 154 -12.63 -8.82 -25.50
C TRP A 154 -12.69 -10.22 -26.13
N MET A 155 -13.84 -10.90 -26.04
CA MET A 155 -14.04 -12.23 -26.62
C MET A 155 -13.59 -12.38 -28.07
N PRO A 156 -13.95 -11.49 -29.02
CA PRO A 156 -13.50 -11.63 -30.41
C PRO A 156 -11.98 -11.54 -30.55
N SER A 157 -11.33 -10.68 -29.76
CA SER A 157 -9.87 -10.54 -29.75
C SER A 157 -9.19 -11.77 -29.14
N ILE A 158 -9.77 -12.34 -28.08
CA ILE A 158 -9.30 -13.58 -27.44
C ILE A 158 -9.40 -14.74 -28.43
N GLU A 159 -10.53 -14.88 -29.13
CA GLU A 159 -10.73 -15.89 -30.16
C GLU A 159 -9.68 -15.78 -31.28
N GLN A 160 -9.50 -14.58 -31.84
CA GLN A 160 -8.51 -14.35 -32.89
C GLN A 160 -7.08 -14.67 -32.42
N CYS A 161 -6.76 -14.32 -31.17
CA CYS A 161 -5.47 -14.62 -30.56
C CYS A 161 -5.26 -16.13 -30.42
N VAL A 162 -6.25 -16.85 -29.87
CA VAL A 162 -6.19 -18.31 -29.70
C VAL A 162 -6.09 -19.00 -31.06
N ALA A 163 -6.88 -18.59 -32.06
CA ALA A 163 -6.85 -19.15 -33.41
C ALA A 163 -5.45 -19.03 -34.04
N ARG A 164 -4.87 -17.82 -34.04
CA ARG A 164 -3.51 -17.60 -34.56
C ARG A 164 -2.44 -18.37 -33.78
N TYR A 165 -2.60 -18.46 -32.47
CA TYR A 165 -1.65 -19.21 -31.64
C TYR A 165 -1.68 -20.69 -32.01
N VAL A 166 -2.87 -21.28 -32.13
CA VAL A 166 -3.06 -22.69 -32.50
C VAL A 166 -2.49 -22.97 -33.88
N GLU A 167 -2.73 -22.12 -34.88
CA GLU A 167 -2.15 -22.27 -36.23
C GLU A 167 -0.61 -22.37 -36.22
N ASN A 168 0.05 -21.60 -35.36
CA ASN A 168 1.52 -21.56 -35.28
C ASN A 168 2.12 -22.54 -34.25
N HIS A 169 1.29 -23.16 -33.41
CA HIS A 169 1.71 -24.06 -32.33
C HIS A 169 0.95 -25.39 -32.37
N THR A 170 0.55 -25.84 -33.56
CA THR A 170 0.13 -27.23 -33.77
C THR A 170 1.33 -28.14 -33.53
N ASN A 171 1.22 -29.06 -32.56
CA ASN A 171 2.18 -30.15 -32.37
C ASN A 171 2.25 -31.02 -33.63
#